data_AF-A0A5K0WY98-F1
#
_entry.id   AF-A0A5K0WY98-F1
#
_cell.length_a   1.000
_cell.length_b   1.000
_cell.length_c   1.000
_cell.angle_alpha   90.00
_cell.angle_beta   90.00
_cell.angle_gamma   90.00
#
_symmetry.space_group_name_H-M   'P 1'
#
loop_
_entity.id
_entity.type
_entity.pdbx_description
1 polymer ?
#
loop_
_entity_poly.entity_id
_entity_poly.type
_entity_poly.pdbx_seq_one_letter_code
_entity_poly.pdbx_strand_id
1 'polypeptide(L)' 'CCEWWNKRSKRIASLEFDRVRRSMGVLVREPTGRNRLLVK' A
#
# COMPACT_ATOMS: atom_id res chain seq x y z
N CYS A 1 3.65 -9.05 -12.04
CA CYS A 1 4.23 -8.36 -10.85
C CYS A 1 3.20 -8.02 -9.73
N CYS A 2 1.88 -8.24 -9.91
CA CYS A 2 0.87 -7.69 -8.99
C CYS A 2 -0.06 -8.73 -8.33
N GLU A 3 -0.14 -9.97 -8.84
CA GLU A 3 -1.07 -10.98 -8.29
C GLU A 3 -0.67 -11.47 -6.90
N TRP A 4 0.63 -11.62 -6.65
CA TRP A 4 1.13 -12.07 -5.35
C TRP A 4 0.74 -11.10 -4.23
N TRP A 5 0.87 -9.79 -4.49
CA TRP A 5 0.47 -8.74 -3.54
C TRP A 5 -1.06 -8.65 -3.40
N ASN A 6 -1.82 -8.80 -4.49
CA ASN A 6 -3.28 -8.79 -4.44
C ASN A 6 -3.86 -10.00 -3.67
N LYS A 7 -3.24 -11.18 -3.75
CA LYS A 7 -3.65 -12.36 -2.97
C LYS A 7 -3.25 -12.28 -1.50
N ARG A 8 -2.11 -11.67 -1.20
CA ARG A 8 -1.52 -11.71 0.16
C ARG A 8 -1.84 -10.48 1.00
N SER A 9 -2.08 -9.33 0.39
CA SER A 9 -2.24 -8.08 1.13
C SER A 9 -3.59 -7.42 0.82
N LYS A 10 -4.45 -7.34 1.83
CA LYS A 10 -5.70 -6.59 1.72
C LYS A 10 -5.33 -5.11 1.72
N ARG A 11 -5.47 -4.45 0.57
CA ARG A 11 -5.23 -3.00 0.43
C ARG A 11 -6.25 -2.29 1.34
N ILE A 12 -5.77 -1.62 2.39
CA ILE A 12 -6.65 -0.93 3.35
C ILE A 12 -7.03 0.42 2.80
N ALA A 13 -6.04 1.18 2.31
CA ALA A 13 -6.25 2.50 1.73
C ALA A 13 -5.10 2.84 0.77
N SER A 14 -5.42 3.42 -0.38
CA SER A 14 -4.47 4.13 -1.23
C SER A 14 -4.49 5.60 -0.83
N LEU A 15 -3.35 6.16 -0.42
CA LEU A 15 -3.21 7.61 -0.32
C LEU A 15 -3.07 8.18 -1.73
N GLU A 16 -3.76 9.27 -1.98
CA GLU A 16 -3.60 10.02 -3.22
C GLU A 16 -2.17 10.54 -3.35
N PHE A 17 -1.75 10.81 -4.59
CA PHE A 17 -0.43 11.37 -4.86
C PHE A 17 -0.30 12.72 -4.16
N ASP A 18 0.60 12.79 -3.17
CA ASP A 18 0.92 14.02 -2.49
C ASP A 18 1.84 14.84 -3.41
N ARG A 19 1.30 15.90 -4.01
CA ARG A 19 2.03 16.80 -4.92
C ARG A 19 3.14 17.58 -4.20
N VAL A 20 3.02 17.81 -2.90
CA VAL A 20 4.03 18.51 -2.09
C VAL A 20 5.22 17.59 -1.85
N ARG A 21 4.94 16.32 -1.51
CA ARG A 21 5.99 15.31 -1.27
C ARG A 21 6.46 14.59 -2.53
N ARG A 22 5.77 14.82 -3.66
CA ARG A 22 5.97 14.16 -4.96
C ARG A 22 6.00 12.63 -4.84
N SER A 23 5.17 12.08 -3.94
CA SER A 23 5.18 10.67 -3.59
C SER A 23 3.75 10.13 -3.43
N MET A 24 3.54 8.86 -3.72
CA MET A 24 2.28 8.17 -3.49
C MET A 24 2.44 7.10 -2.41
N GLY A 25 1.54 7.08 -1.43
CA GLY A 25 1.53 6.07 -0.36
C GLY A 25 0.41 5.04 -0.56
N VAL A 26 0.65 3.78 -0.22
CA VAL A 26 -0.39 2.75 -0.14
C VAL A 26 -0.25 2.02 1.19
N LEU A 27 -1.33 2.04 1.98
CA LEU A 27 -1.44 1.27 3.22
C LEU A 27 -1.99 -0.11 2.89
N VAL A 28 -1.19 -1.13 3.15
CA VAL A 28 -1.54 -2.53 2.97
C VAL A 28 -1.56 -3.26 4.31
N ARG A 29 -2.51 -4.18 4.49
CA ARG A 29 -2.50 -5.11 5.60
C ARG A 29 -1.80 -6.39 5.15
N GLU A 30 -0.74 -6.76 5.85
CA GLU A 30 -0.13 -8.06 5.70
C GLU A 30 -1.05 -9.15 6.30
N PRO A 31 -0.93 -10.42 5.85
CA PRO A 31 -1.73 -11.53 6.38
C PRO A 31 -1.56 -11.73 7.89
N THR A 32 -0.40 -11.32 8.42
CA THR A 32 -0.05 -11.36 9.84
C THR A 32 -0.79 -10.30 10.66
N GLY A 33 -1.63 -9.48 10.03
CA GLY A 33 -2.40 -8.41 10.67
C GLY A 33 -1.63 -7.10 10.83
N ARG A 34 -0.34 -7.06 10.43
CA ARG A 34 0.47 -5.85 10.47
C ARG A 34 0.13 -4.92 9.30
N ASN A 35 0.13 -3.62 9.58
CA ASN A 35 -0.04 -2.60 8.55
C ASN A 35 1.35 -2.19 8.03
N ARG A 36 1.45 -2.04 6.70
CA ARG A 36 2.67 -1.61 6.02
C ARG A 36 2.34 -0.47 5.08
N LEU A 37 3.14 0.60 5.13
CA LEU A 37 3.08 1.71 4.20
C LEU A 37 4.09 1.48 3.08
N LEU A 38 3.61 1.42 1.85
CA LEU A 38 4.45 1.38 0.65
C LEU A 38 4.43 2.77 0.04
N VAL A 39 5.60 3.36 -0.18
CA VAL A 39 5.74 4.65 -0.85
C VAL A 39 6.38 4.45 -2.22
N LYS A 40 5.91 5.19 -3.22
CA LYS A 40 6.49 5.27 -4.56
C LYS A 40 6.78 6.72 -4.90
#